data_AF-A0A0D6ALR0-F1
#
_entry.id   AF-A0A0D6ALR0-F1
#
_cell.length_a   1.000
_cell.length_b   1.000
_cell.length_c   1.000
_cell.angle_alpha   90.00
_cell.angle_beta   90.00
_cell.angle_gamma   90.00
#
_symmetry.space_group_name_H-M   'P 1'
#
loop_
_entity.id
_entity.type
_entity.pdbx_description
1 polymer ?
#
loop_
_entity_poly.entity_id
_entity_poly.type
_entity_poly.pdbx_seq_one_letter_code
_entity_poly.pdbx_strand_id
1 'polypeptide(L)'
;MKKNTEDLRNLLVWAYRSNILKGQNKETGNTLIIAMSIGLLVLIASSLSVLSSSKDKTNAQAGEFTKQAMGVAELGVTRVHNFLAKNSKVAEFPLDQWATQAGTMQVQGTFSNTSGSNSTCSALTSSGGGTTVATLVDTFKTNGDTVINNASTAADFKKGGFKVTNYTLADVNLNTSGVTTSSLQTLAGSVAVGQTYGHGILTVEGQINPNATSLSNLFASNPNNSKTKIEVAIPLKKATVNVPLPGVWISSQEIGSPTNSVINATLLVPDCENMGLNIMPGNSVIISSIQFPPLPTPPSDTNPNYYDLGDIDDSLRLPRNGDSPIETQSITHNGTTYSVPVYKYKVDDIELNGGEQIKIVPGRKVILHLYGNIDIGGSQVIDNSCDIGIGYVCNSTTKVVTYLLGSPSVFRRENLQVLGYGQNTGGATSQEPHICLAGGAELFGFVFAPDYAVGAAGTGSGNGITGAVWARMFNPPSTCGSNTGQVVVVQDITDWASVGLMPTNIPPKIDNIVKWERKGN
;
A
#
# COMPACT_ATOMS: atom_id res chain seq x y z
N MET A 1 -14.58 -45.51 -36.59
CA MET A 1 -13.53 -46.03 -37.50
C MET A 1 -13.50 -47.56 -37.67
N LYS A 2 -14.25 -48.39 -36.93
CA LYS A 2 -14.23 -49.86 -37.12
C LYS A 2 -15.05 -50.40 -38.31
N LYS A 3 -15.98 -49.62 -38.87
CA LYS A 3 -16.92 -50.09 -39.91
C LYS A 3 -16.32 -50.11 -41.33
N ASN A 4 -15.42 -49.17 -41.66
CA ASN A 4 -14.80 -49.10 -43.00
C ASN A 4 -13.70 -50.16 -43.26
N THR A 5 -13.12 -50.74 -42.21
CA THR A 5 -12.11 -51.79 -42.34
C THR A 5 -12.70 -53.14 -42.70
N GLU A 6 -13.97 -53.41 -42.38
CA GLU A 6 -14.64 -54.66 -42.79
C GLU A 6 -15.09 -54.62 -44.25
N ASP A 7 -15.54 -53.47 -44.75
CA ASP A 7 -15.97 -53.32 -46.14
C ASP A 7 -14.80 -53.44 -47.14
N LEU A 8 -13.63 -52.86 -46.83
CA LEU A 8 -12.42 -53.02 -47.65
C LEU A 8 -11.91 -54.46 -47.67
N ARG A 9 -12.06 -55.18 -46.55
CA ARG A 9 -11.63 -56.58 -46.44
C ARG A 9 -12.57 -57.51 -47.21
N ASN A 10 -13.88 -57.23 -47.20
CA ASN A 10 -14.87 -57.94 -48.01
C ASN A 10 -14.69 -57.70 -49.52
N LEU A 11 -14.25 -56.50 -49.92
CA LEU A 11 -13.99 -56.15 -51.32
C LEU A 11 -12.74 -56.86 -51.88
N LEU A 12 -11.69 -56.99 -51.06
CA LEU A 12 -10.49 -57.78 -51.40
C LEU A 12 -10.78 -59.29 -51.47
N VAL A 13 -11.63 -59.81 -50.60
CA VAL A 13 -12.05 -61.22 -50.63
C VAL A 13 -12.96 -61.51 -51.83
N TRP A 14 -13.81 -60.58 -52.25
CA TRP A 14 -14.59 -60.71 -53.48
C TRP A 14 -13.71 -60.72 -54.74
N ALA A 15 -12.72 -59.82 -54.82
CA ALA A 15 -11.76 -59.79 -55.92
C ALA A 15 -10.94 -61.09 -56.01
N TYR A 16 -10.54 -61.66 -54.86
CA TYR A 16 -9.77 -62.90 -54.81
C TYR A 16 -10.61 -64.17 -55.10
N ARG A 17 -11.92 -64.13 -54.83
CA ARG A 17 -12.87 -65.24 -55.15
C ARG A 17 -13.41 -65.21 -56.58
N SER A 18 -13.36 -64.07 -57.27
CA SER A 18 -13.73 -64.00 -58.67
C SER A 18 -12.61 -64.64 -59.54
N ASN A 19 -12.97 -65.64 -60.34
CA ASN A 19 -12.09 -66.46 -61.18
C ASN A 19 -11.39 -65.69 -62.33
N ILE A 20 -10.75 -64.55 -62.06
CA ILE A 20 -10.16 -63.66 -63.08
C ILE A 20 -8.74 -64.09 -63.51
N LEU A 21 -8.16 -65.15 -62.92
CA LEU A 21 -6.78 -65.59 -63.23
C LEU A 21 -6.64 -67.01 -63.81
N LYS A 22 -7.70 -67.59 -64.39
CA LYS A 22 -7.56 -68.80 -65.23
C LYS A 22 -8.41 -68.69 -66.49
N GLY A 23 -7.76 -68.31 -67.58
CA GLY A 23 -8.35 -68.34 -68.93
C GLY A 23 -7.36 -67.82 -69.96
N GLN A 24 -6.89 -68.72 -70.83
CA GLN A 24 -5.98 -68.45 -71.92
C GLN A 24 -6.66 -67.67 -73.06
N ASN A 25 -5.87 -66.77 -73.67
CA ASN A 25 -5.89 -66.28 -75.07
C ASN A 25 -7.11 -65.55 -75.66
N LYS A 26 -6.80 -64.32 -76.14
CA LYS A 26 -7.44 -63.49 -77.19
C LYS A 26 -8.89 -63.04 -76.89
N GLU A 27 -9.26 -61.76 -76.87
CA GLU A 27 -8.98 -60.68 -77.82
C GLU A 27 -8.94 -59.28 -77.17
N THR A 28 -8.31 -58.37 -77.90
CA THR A 28 -8.26 -56.92 -77.70
C THR A 28 -9.63 -56.26 -77.70
N GLY A 29 -9.92 -55.41 -76.70
CA GLY A 29 -11.05 -54.47 -76.81
C GLY A 29 -11.76 -53.99 -75.54
N ASN A 30 -11.18 -53.98 -74.33
CA ASN A 30 -11.76 -53.16 -73.24
C ASN A 30 -10.85 -52.82 -72.03
N THR A 31 -9.55 -53.08 -72.12
CA THR A 31 -8.61 -52.83 -71.01
C THR A 31 -8.43 -51.34 -70.69
N LEU A 32 -8.72 -50.44 -71.66
CA LEU A 32 -8.57 -48.99 -71.47
C LEU A 32 -9.63 -48.39 -70.53
N ILE A 33 -10.88 -48.87 -70.57
CA ILE A 33 -11.97 -48.36 -69.72
C ILE A 33 -11.82 -48.85 -68.27
N ILE A 34 -11.31 -50.07 -68.06
CA ILE A 34 -11.05 -50.62 -66.72
C ILE A 34 -9.80 -49.98 -66.10
N ALA A 35 -8.75 -49.71 -66.88
CA ALA A 35 -7.56 -49.00 -66.38
C ALA A 35 -7.85 -47.53 -66.04
N MET A 36 -8.66 -46.83 -66.84
CA MET A 36 -9.08 -45.46 -66.54
C MET A 36 -10.00 -45.35 -65.31
N SER A 37 -10.91 -46.31 -65.10
CA SER A 37 -11.84 -46.28 -63.95
C SER A 37 -11.15 -46.61 -62.63
N ILE A 38 -10.15 -47.51 -62.63
CA ILE A 38 -9.32 -47.79 -61.44
C ILE A 38 -8.38 -46.61 -61.15
N GLY A 39 -7.81 -45.97 -62.19
CA GLY A 39 -7.00 -44.76 -62.03
C GLY A 39 -7.78 -43.58 -61.41
N LEU A 40 -9.04 -43.39 -61.81
CA LEU A 40 -9.92 -42.38 -61.23
C LEU A 40 -10.30 -42.67 -59.77
N LEU A 41 -10.55 -43.93 -59.42
CA LEU A 41 -10.87 -44.33 -58.04
C LEU A 41 -9.67 -44.14 -57.09
N VAL A 42 -8.46 -44.43 -57.56
CA VAL A 42 -7.22 -44.16 -56.79
C VAL A 42 -6.97 -42.64 -56.66
N LEU A 43 -7.28 -41.85 -57.69
CA LEU A 43 -7.21 -40.38 -57.61
C LEU A 43 -8.23 -39.79 -56.63
N ILE A 44 -9.46 -40.30 -56.59
CA ILE A 44 -10.49 -39.85 -55.64
C ILE A 44 -10.11 -40.25 -54.20
N ALA A 45 -9.64 -41.49 -53.99
CA ALA A 45 -9.20 -41.96 -52.68
C ALA A 45 -7.94 -41.24 -52.17
N SER A 46 -6.97 -40.94 -53.04
CA SER A 46 -5.79 -40.15 -52.68
C SER A 46 -6.15 -38.67 -52.44
N SER A 47 -7.06 -38.10 -53.22
CA SER A 47 -7.56 -36.73 -52.99
C SER A 47 -8.29 -36.60 -51.65
N LEU A 48 -9.13 -37.57 -51.28
CA LEU A 48 -9.79 -37.59 -49.97
C LEU A 48 -8.79 -37.77 -48.82
N SER A 49 -7.75 -38.57 -49.02
CA SER A 49 -6.68 -38.79 -48.03
C SER A 49 -5.80 -37.54 -47.84
N VAL A 50 -5.55 -36.80 -48.92
CA VAL A 50 -4.85 -35.50 -48.87
C VAL A 50 -5.72 -34.42 -48.22
N LEU A 51 -7.03 -34.42 -48.47
CA LEU A 51 -7.98 -33.51 -47.82
C LEU A 51 -8.14 -33.80 -46.33
N SER A 52 -8.18 -35.07 -45.91
CA SER A 52 -8.20 -35.42 -44.49
C SER A 52 -6.87 -35.11 -43.80
N SER A 53 -5.73 -35.41 -44.44
CA SER A 53 -4.40 -35.06 -43.93
C SER A 53 -4.19 -33.55 -43.82
N SER A 54 -4.72 -32.77 -44.76
CA SER A 54 -4.70 -31.30 -44.72
C SER A 54 -5.55 -30.75 -43.57
N LYS A 55 -6.74 -31.33 -43.33
CA LYS A 55 -7.58 -30.99 -42.16
C LYS A 55 -6.90 -31.36 -40.84
N ASP A 56 -6.27 -32.53 -40.75
CA ASP A 56 -5.58 -32.98 -39.54
C ASP A 56 -4.33 -32.13 -39.25
N LYS A 57 -3.57 -31.76 -40.28
CA LYS A 57 -2.43 -30.84 -40.17
C LYS A 57 -2.87 -29.44 -39.74
N THR A 58 -3.96 -28.94 -40.30
CA THR A 58 -4.53 -27.64 -39.93
C THR A 58 -5.06 -27.64 -38.49
N ASN A 59 -5.73 -28.70 -38.07
CA ASN A 59 -6.22 -28.86 -36.70
C ASN A 59 -5.07 -29.01 -35.69
N ALA A 60 -4.01 -29.77 -36.02
CA ALA A 60 -2.82 -29.90 -35.19
C ALA A 60 -2.08 -28.56 -35.06
N GLN A 61 -1.95 -27.82 -36.15
CA GLN A 61 -1.32 -26.50 -36.17
C GLN A 61 -2.15 -25.45 -35.39
N ALA A 62 -3.47 -25.45 -35.54
CA ALA A 62 -4.38 -24.60 -34.77
C ALA A 62 -4.35 -24.93 -33.27
N GLY A 63 -4.26 -26.21 -32.93
CA GLY A 63 -4.07 -26.68 -31.56
C GLY A 63 -2.76 -26.21 -30.95
N GLU A 64 -1.67 -26.25 -31.72
CA GLU A 64 -0.35 -25.77 -31.29
C GLU A 64 -0.34 -24.25 -31.07
N PHE A 65 -0.90 -23.46 -31.99
CA PHE A 65 -1.03 -22.02 -31.79
C PHE A 65 -1.92 -21.64 -30.60
N THR A 66 -2.92 -22.47 -30.26
CA THR A 66 -3.75 -22.28 -29.07
C THR A 66 -2.93 -22.51 -27.79
N LYS A 67 -2.11 -23.57 -27.74
CA LYS A 67 -1.21 -23.85 -26.62
C LYS A 67 -0.18 -22.75 -26.44
N GLN A 68 0.41 -22.29 -27.53
CA GLN A 68 1.39 -21.22 -27.47
C GLN A 68 0.73 -19.91 -27.01
N ALA A 69 -0.46 -19.55 -27.53
CA ALA A 69 -1.20 -18.38 -27.06
C ALA A 69 -1.53 -18.47 -25.55
N MET A 70 -1.75 -19.69 -25.04
CA MET A 70 -1.96 -19.95 -23.61
C MET A 70 -0.71 -19.64 -22.79
N GLY A 71 0.46 -20.16 -23.20
CA GLY A 71 1.72 -19.85 -22.54
C GLY A 71 2.04 -18.35 -22.55
N VAL A 72 1.65 -17.65 -23.63
CA VAL A 72 1.77 -16.19 -23.70
C VAL A 72 0.84 -15.48 -22.72
N ALA A 73 -0.41 -15.93 -22.59
CA ALA A 73 -1.35 -15.37 -21.63
C ALA A 73 -0.90 -15.61 -20.17
N GLU A 74 -0.38 -16.80 -19.86
CA GLU A 74 0.18 -17.13 -18.55
C GLU A 74 1.38 -16.27 -18.19
N LEU A 75 2.30 -16.06 -19.14
CA LEU A 75 3.41 -15.12 -18.97
C LEU A 75 2.91 -13.70 -18.69
N GLY A 76 1.85 -13.27 -19.39
CA GLY A 76 1.19 -12.00 -19.15
C GLY A 76 0.64 -11.89 -17.74
N VAL A 77 -0.06 -12.92 -17.24
CA VAL A 77 -0.54 -12.99 -15.86
C VAL A 77 0.63 -12.87 -14.88
N THR A 78 1.73 -13.59 -15.08
CA THR A 78 2.91 -13.51 -14.20
C THR A 78 3.54 -12.11 -14.21
N ARG A 79 3.63 -11.46 -15.37
CA ARG A 79 4.18 -10.08 -15.45
C ARG A 79 3.28 -9.06 -14.76
N VAL A 80 1.97 -9.16 -14.95
CA VAL A 80 0.99 -8.29 -14.27
C VAL A 80 1.00 -8.54 -12.77
N HIS A 81 1.05 -9.80 -12.34
CA HIS A 81 1.12 -10.16 -10.92
C HIS A 81 2.39 -9.58 -10.27
N ASN A 82 3.55 -9.74 -10.91
CA ASN A 82 4.80 -9.13 -10.45
C ASN A 82 4.74 -7.60 -10.42
N PHE A 83 4.09 -7.00 -11.41
CA PHE A 83 3.85 -5.56 -11.45
C PHE A 83 2.99 -5.10 -10.28
N LEU A 84 1.88 -5.78 -10.00
CA LEU A 84 1.01 -5.50 -8.87
C LEU A 84 1.73 -5.77 -7.55
N ALA A 85 2.54 -6.82 -7.43
CA ALA A 85 3.30 -7.09 -6.20
C ALA A 85 4.29 -5.96 -5.87
N LYS A 86 4.88 -5.31 -6.89
CA LYS A 86 5.73 -4.13 -6.73
C LYS A 86 4.95 -2.85 -6.47
N ASN A 87 3.76 -2.73 -7.04
CA ASN A 87 2.89 -1.55 -6.97
C ASN A 87 1.56 -1.90 -6.30
N SER A 88 1.61 -2.48 -5.11
CA SER A 88 0.47 -3.21 -4.55
C SER A 88 -0.77 -2.37 -4.33
N LYS A 89 -0.63 -1.07 -4.11
CA LYS A 89 -1.79 -0.18 -4.01
C LYS A 89 -2.60 -0.08 -5.31
N VAL A 90 -1.94 -0.16 -6.48
CA VAL A 90 -2.61 -0.15 -7.78
C VAL A 90 -3.62 -1.31 -7.90
N ALA A 91 -3.39 -2.40 -7.17
CA ALA A 91 -4.30 -3.54 -7.15
C ALA A 91 -5.67 -3.25 -6.50
N GLU A 92 -5.83 -2.15 -5.76
CA GLU A 92 -7.12 -1.71 -5.21
C GLU A 92 -7.94 -0.83 -6.16
N PHE A 93 -7.43 -0.62 -7.38
CA PHE A 93 -8.06 0.23 -8.38
C PHE A 93 -8.38 -0.55 -9.65
N PRO A 94 -9.48 -0.24 -10.34
CA PRO A 94 -9.77 -0.78 -11.66
C PRO A 94 -8.72 -0.33 -12.71
N LEU A 95 -8.63 -1.07 -13.82
CA LEU A 95 -7.58 -0.91 -14.84
C LEU A 95 -7.45 0.52 -15.39
N ASP A 96 -8.57 1.21 -15.58
CA ASP A 96 -8.65 2.57 -16.11
C ASP A 96 -8.02 3.62 -15.18
N GLN A 97 -7.91 3.31 -13.89
CA GLN A 97 -7.31 4.16 -12.88
C GLN A 97 -5.85 3.82 -12.60
N TRP A 98 -5.29 2.75 -13.17
CA TRP A 98 -3.90 2.36 -12.90
C TRP A 98 -2.90 3.45 -13.29
N ALA A 99 -3.14 4.16 -14.40
CA ALA A 99 -2.25 5.22 -14.85
C ALA A 99 -2.25 6.45 -13.94
N THR A 100 -3.39 6.76 -13.29
CA THR A 100 -3.51 7.92 -12.38
C THR A 100 -3.10 7.58 -10.95
N GLN A 101 -3.17 6.30 -10.56
CA GLN A 101 -2.83 5.82 -9.21
C GLN A 101 -1.41 5.23 -9.14
N ALA A 102 -0.75 5.06 -10.27
CA ALA A 102 0.64 4.69 -10.37
C ALA A 102 1.53 5.76 -9.68
N GLY A 103 2.09 5.42 -8.52
CA GLY A 103 2.96 6.30 -7.74
C GLY A 103 2.29 6.94 -6.52
N THR A 104 0.97 6.77 -6.34
CA THR A 104 0.26 7.54 -5.33
C THR A 104 0.39 7.02 -3.92
N MET A 105 0.80 5.77 -3.61
CA MET A 105 1.04 5.27 -2.24
C MET A 105 1.94 4.02 -2.13
N GLN A 106 3.24 4.24 -2.15
CA GLN A 106 4.25 3.35 -1.56
C GLN A 106 5.16 4.20 -0.67
N VAL A 107 5.99 3.57 0.16
CA VAL A 107 7.22 4.26 0.58
C VAL A 107 8.01 4.50 -0.69
N GLN A 108 8.06 5.75 -1.15
CA GLN A 108 8.77 6.14 -2.37
C GLN A 108 10.27 6.01 -2.15
N GLY A 109 10.73 6.22 -0.92
CA GLY A 109 12.09 5.90 -0.51
C GLY A 109 12.32 6.19 0.97
N THR A 110 13.40 5.60 1.48
CA THR A 110 13.97 5.96 2.78
C THR A 110 15.37 6.52 2.55
N PHE A 111 15.60 7.72 3.08
CA PHE A 111 16.80 8.51 2.89
C PHE A 111 17.39 8.81 4.26
N SER A 112 18.48 8.14 4.61
CA SER A 112 19.13 8.30 5.91
C SER A 112 20.18 9.40 5.86
N ASN A 113 20.18 10.30 6.85
CA ASN A 113 21.28 11.24 7.02
C ASN A 113 22.46 10.53 7.69
N THR A 114 23.38 10.03 6.87
CA THR A 114 24.63 9.40 7.33
C THR A 114 25.80 10.37 7.42
N SER A 115 25.57 11.66 7.12
CA SER A 115 26.62 12.69 7.19
C SER A 115 26.91 13.08 8.65
N GLY A 116 28.04 13.75 8.87
CA GLY A 116 28.40 14.29 10.18
C GLY A 116 27.66 15.60 10.55
N SER A 117 26.76 16.08 9.70
CA SER A 117 26.07 17.36 9.85
C SER A 117 24.57 17.26 9.56
N ASN A 118 23.81 18.28 9.97
CA ASN A 118 22.40 18.38 9.61
C ASN A 118 22.25 18.47 8.08
N SER A 119 21.17 17.88 7.56
CA SER A 119 20.82 17.96 6.13
C SER A 119 19.33 18.21 5.97
N THR A 120 18.94 19.07 5.03
CA THR A 120 17.52 19.30 4.73
C THR A 120 16.91 18.08 4.05
N CYS A 121 15.58 17.95 4.11
CA CYS A 121 14.85 16.90 3.38
C CYS A 121 15.19 16.90 1.89
N SER A 122 15.21 18.07 1.26
CA SER A 122 15.54 18.22 -0.17
C SER A 122 16.98 17.82 -0.51
N ALA A 123 17.94 18.07 0.39
CA ALA A 123 19.34 17.66 0.19
C ALA A 123 19.52 16.13 0.31
N LEU A 124 18.79 15.50 1.25
CA LEU A 124 18.85 14.04 1.43
C LEU A 124 18.23 13.29 0.26
N THR A 125 17.19 13.85 -0.36
CA THR A 125 16.45 13.20 -1.45
C THR A 125 17.07 13.42 -2.82
N SER A 126 17.77 14.54 -3.02
CA SER A 126 18.48 14.85 -4.27
C SER A 126 19.86 14.17 -4.41
N SER A 127 20.49 13.79 -3.29
CA SER A 127 21.86 13.24 -3.28
C SER A 127 21.97 11.75 -3.64
N GLY A 128 20.84 11.07 -3.97
CA GLY A 128 20.84 9.67 -4.41
C GLY A 128 21.26 8.65 -3.33
N GLY A 129 21.41 9.07 -2.07
CA GLY A 129 21.82 8.21 -0.95
C GLY A 129 20.72 7.32 -0.35
N GLY A 130 19.50 7.38 -0.89
CA GLY A 130 18.37 6.59 -0.43
C GLY A 130 18.11 5.35 -1.29
N THR A 131 17.49 4.35 -0.69
CA THR A 131 16.88 3.25 -1.45
C THR A 131 15.59 3.77 -2.05
N THR A 132 15.64 4.29 -3.28
CA THR A 132 14.42 4.66 -4.02
C THR A 132 13.68 3.40 -4.43
N VAL A 133 12.43 3.27 -4.01
CA VAL A 133 11.49 2.38 -4.69
C VAL A 133 11.15 3.10 -5.99
N ALA A 134 11.33 2.45 -7.15
CA ALA A 134 11.09 3.08 -8.45
C ALA A 134 9.71 3.78 -8.47
N THR A 135 9.72 5.11 -8.41
CA THR A 135 8.53 5.98 -8.31
C THR A 135 7.80 6.07 -9.63
N LEU A 136 8.52 5.85 -10.73
CA LEU A 136 7.92 5.51 -12.00
C LEU A 136 7.54 4.04 -11.92
N VAL A 137 6.27 3.80 -11.65
CA VAL A 137 5.60 2.63 -12.16
C VAL A 137 5.97 2.54 -13.64
N ASP A 138 6.85 1.60 -13.98
CA ASP A 138 7.21 1.28 -15.36
C ASP A 138 5.88 1.24 -16.12
N THR A 139 5.67 2.17 -17.07
CA THR A 139 4.34 2.48 -17.59
C THR A 139 3.73 1.18 -18.08
N PHE A 140 2.82 0.59 -17.31
CA PHE A 140 2.37 -0.76 -17.61
C PHE A 140 1.62 -0.70 -18.93
N LYS A 141 2.13 -1.41 -19.94
CA LYS A 141 1.60 -1.35 -21.31
C LYS A 141 0.29 -2.12 -21.39
N THR A 142 -0.79 -1.52 -20.92
CA THR A 142 -2.15 -2.08 -20.99
C THR A 142 -2.57 -2.38 -22.43
N ASN A 143 -2.08 -1.58 -23.39
CA ASN A 143 -2.29 -1.75 -24.82
C ASN A 143 -1.55 -2.94 -25.46
N GLY A 144 -0.78 -3.69 -24.68
CA GLY A 144 -0.12 -4.92 -25.08
C GLY A 144 1.40 -4.88 -24.92
N ASP A 145 1.95 -6.04 -24.59
CA ASP A 145 3.37 -6.30 -24.44
C ASP A 145 3.75 -7.61 -25.14
N THR A 146 5.02 -7.76 -25.50
CA THR A 146 5.54 -8.92 -26.22
C THR A 146 6.17 -9.92 -25.27
N VAL A 147 6.23 -11.19 -25.67
CA VAL A 147 6.95 -12.24 -24.93
C VAL A 147 8.41 -11.86 -24.70
N ILE A 148 9.04 -11.17 -25.65
CA ILE A 148 10.40 -10.64 -25.51
C ILE A 148 10.33 -9.18 -25.05
N ASN A 149 11.16 -8.81 -24.07
CA ASN A 149 11.36 -7.41 -23.71
C ASN A 149 12.03 -6.67 -24.86
N ASN A 150 11.52 -5.48 -25.23
CA ASN A 150 12.07 -4.65 -26.30
C ASN A 150 12.09 -5.33 -27.69
N ALA A 151 11.01 -6.05 -28.04
CA ALA A 151 10.84 -6.61 -29.38
C ALA A 151 10.99 -5.52 -30.46
N SER A 152 11.89 -5.75 -31.41
CA SER A 152 12.21 -4.78 -32.48
C SER A 152 12.19 -5.40 -33.87
N THR A 153 12.13 -6.73 -33.97
CA THR A 153 12.13 -7.45 -35.25
C THR A 153 10.85 -8.25 -35.46
N ALA A 154 10.53 -8.57 -36.73
CA ALA A 154 9.40 -9.45 -37.06
C ALA A 154 9.52 -10.85 -36.41
N ALA A 155 10.73 -11.36 -36.19
CA ALA A 155 10.95 -12.62 -35.49
C ALA A 155 10.53 -12.56 -34.01
N ASP A 156 10.68 -11.39 -33.38
CA ASP A 156 10.30 -11.17 -31.99
C ASP A 156 8.78 -11.13 -31.82
N PHE A 157 8.08 -10.39 -32.69
CA PHE A 157 6.62 -10.27 -32.65
C PHE A 157 5.90 -11.60 -32.93
N LYS A 158 6.49 -12.48 -33.76
CA LYS A 158 5.95 -13.81 -34.04
C LYS A 158 5.97 -14.74 -32.82
N LYS A 159 6.76 -14.45 -31.79
CA LYS A 159 6.74 -15.23 -30.53
C LYS A 159 5.48 -14.97 -29.69
N GLY A 160 4.68 -13.97 -30.05
CA GLY A 160 3.42 -13.64 -29.41
C GLY A 160 3.52 -12.47 -28.43
N GLY A 161 2.36 -12.07 -27.93
CA GLY A 161 2.22 -11.00 -26.96
C GLY A 161 0.91 -11.09 -26.21
N PHE A 162 0.84 -10.40 -25.09
CA PHE A 162 -0.34 -10.37 -24.24
C PHE A 162 -0.80 -8.92 -24.03
N LYS A 163 -2.08 -8.72 -23.73
CA LYS A 163 -2.60 -7.43 -23.26
C LYS A 163 -3.54 -7.67 -22.09
N VAL A 164 -3.59 -6.71 -21.18
CA VAL A 164 -4.57 -6.73 -20.09
C VAL A 164 -5.85 -6.14 -20.64
N THR A 165 -6.90 -6.95 -20.70
CA THR A 165 -8.20 -6.52 -21.24
C THR A 165 -9.11 -5.97 -20.17
N ASN A 166 -8.96 -6.44 -18.93
CA ASN A 166 -9.78 -6.01 -17.81
C ASN A 166 -9.06 -6.23 -16.49
N TYR A 167 -9.31 -5.34 -15.53
CA TYR A 167 -9.01 -5.54 -14.12
C TYR A 167 -10.12 -4.91 -13.29
N THR A 168 -10.87 -5.73 -12.56
CA THR A 168 -11.96 -5.28 -11.69
C THR A 168 -11.78 -5.81 -10.28
N LEU A 169 -12.52 -5.20 -9.36
CA LEU A 169 -12.46 -5.50 -7.94
C LEU A 169 -13.64 -6.38 -7.54
N ALA A 170 -13.38 -7.37 -6.69
CA ALA A 170 -14.39 -8.26 -6.14
C ALA A 170 -14.28 -8.39 -4.61
N ASP A 171 -15.38 -8.80 -3.98
CA ASP A 171 -15.44 -9.05 -2.56
C ASP A 171 -14.62 -10.29 -2.13
N VAL A 172 -14.54 -10.53 -0.83
CA VAL A 172 -13.78 -11.65 -0.24
C VAL A 172 -14.28 -13.01 -0.75
N ASN A 173 -15.58 -13.10 -1.09
CA ASN A 173 -16.19 -14.35 -1.53
C ASN A 173 -16.27 -14.52 -3.05
N LEU A 174 -15.78 -13.55 -3.84
CA LEU A 174 -15.89 -13.51 -5.31
C LEU A 174 -17.35 -13.53 -5.82
N ASN A 175 -18.32 -13.15 -4.98
CA ASN A 175 -19.74 -13.15 -5.31
C ASN A 175 -20.16 -11.84 -6.01
N THR A 176 -19.49 -10.74 -5.69
CA THR A 176 -19.80 -9.41 -6.22
C THR A 176 -18.59 -8.87 -6.95
N SER A 177 -18.73 -8.62 -8.26
CA SER A 177 -17.74 -7.92 -9.08
C SER A 177 -18.10 -6.46 -9.23
N GLY A 178 -17.11 -5.58 -9.38
CA GLY A 178 -17.31 -4.13 -9.48
C GLY A 178 -17.43 -3.44 -8.12
N VAL A 179 -16.84 -4.02 -7.07
CA VAL A 179 -16.77 -3.37 -5.75
C VAL A 179 -15.99 -2.06 -5.88
N THR A 180 -16.49 -0.98 -5.28
CA THR A 180 -15.79 0.31 -5.30
C THR A 180 -14.54 0.26 -4.41
N THR A 181 -13.52 1.06 -4.75
CA THR A 181 -12.30 1.18 -3.93
C THR A 181 -12.64 1.60 -2.49
N SER A 182 -13.59 2.50 -2.29
CA SER A 182 -14.03 2.93 -0.95
C SER A 182 -14.62 1.77 -0.13
N SER A 183 -15.45 0.92 -0.75
CA SER A 183 -15.99 -0.27 -0.08
C SER A 183 -14.89 -1.26 0.31
N LEU A 184 -13.90 -1.46 -0.56
CA LEU A 184 -12.72 -2.29 -0.28
C LEU A 184 -11.87 -1.75 0.87
N GLN A 185 -11.68 -0.43 0.95
CA GLN A 185 -10.94 0.21 2.04
C GLN A 185 -11.64 0.05 3.38
N THR A 186 -12.97 0.18 3.43
CA THR A 186 -13.77 -0.10 4.63
C THR A 186 -13.61 -1.56 5.09
N LEU A 187 -13.62 -2.50 4.15
CA LEU A 187 -13.35 -3.92 4.45
C LEU A 187 -11.91 -4.14 4.95
N ALA A 188 -10.91 -3.50 4.33
CA ALA A 188 -9.52 -3.55 4.77
C ALA A 188 -9.35 -3.05 6.22
N GLY A 189 -10.10 -2.00 6.60
CA GLY A 189 -10.15 -1.49 7.98
C GLY A 189 -10.64 -2.54 8.98
N SER A 190 -11.56 -3.41 8.55
CA SER A 190 -12.29 -4.34 9.42
C SER A 190 -11.63 -5.72 9.59
N VAL A 191 -10.66 -6.08 8.76
CA VAL A 191 -9.96 -7.38 8.85
C VAL A 191 -8.66 -7.29 9.65
N ALA A 192 -8.23 -8.42 10.21
CA ALA A 192 -6.93 -8.55 10.86
C ALA A 192 -5.77 -8.57 9.83
N VAL A 193 -4.57 -8.23 10.29
CA VAL A 193 -3.35 -8.31 9.47
C VAL A 193 -3.15 -9.73 8.94
N GLY A 194 -2.80 -9.85 7.65
CA GLY A 194 -2.61 -11.13 6.96
C GLY A 194 -3.88 -11.76 6.40
N GLN A 195 -5.07 -11.24 6.73
CA GLN A 195 -6.35 -11.70 6.18
C GLN A 195 -6.67 -11.03 4.84
N THR A 196 -7.38 -11.74 3.97
CA THR A 196 -7.86 -11.23 2.68
C THR A 196 -9.10 -10.36 2.89
N TYR A 197 -9.10 -9.15 2.33
CA TYR A 197 -10.26 -8.24 2.37
C TYR A 197 -10.92 -8.04 1.01
N GLY A 198 -10.34 -8.57 -0.07
CA GLY A 198 -10.98 -8.64 -1.38
C GLY A 198 -10.07 -9.23 -2.44
N HIS A 199 -10.49 -9.16 -3.70
CA HIS A 199 -9.78 -9.75 -4.83
C HIS A 199 -9.69 -8.80 -6.02
N GLY A 200 -8.54 -8.82 -6.69
CA GLY A 200 -8.37 -8.30 -8.04
C GLY A 200 -8.70 -9.37 -9.07
N ILE A 201 -9.69 -9.13 -9.92
CA ILE A 201 -10.05 -10.00 -11.04
C ILE A 201 -9.34 -9.50 -12.29
N LEU A 202 -8.28 -10.20 -12.68
CA LEU A 202 -7.45 -9.86 -13.82
C LEU A 202 -7.84 -10.70 -15.03
N THR A 203 -8.08 -10.05 -16.17
CA THR A 203 -8.25 -10.73 -17.46
C THR A 203 -7.11 -10.36 -18.41
N VAL A 204 -6.37 -11.38 -18.86
CA VAL A 204 -5.26 -11.25 -19.81
C VAL A 204 -5.61 -11.99 -21.11
N GLU A 205 -5.45 -11.31 -22.24
CA GLU A 205 -5.56 -11.90 -23.58
C GLU A 205 -4.16 -12.17 -24.12
N GLY A 206 -3.83 -13.44 -24.36
CA GLY A 206 -2.64 -13.85 -25.10
C GLY A 206 -2.97 -14.03 -26.58
N GLN A 207 -2.11 -13.50 -27.44
CA GLN A 207 -2.29 -13.54 -28.88
C GLN A 207 -1.01 -13.98 -29.59
N ILE A 208 -1.18 -14.83 -30.60
CA ILE A 208 -0.13 -15.20 -31.54
C ILE A 208 -0.60 -14.88 -32.96
N ASN A 209 0.27 -14.19 -33.69
CA ASN A 209 0.10 -13.91 -35.10
C ASN A 209 1.41 -14.25 -35.83
N PRO A 210 1.45 -15.36 -36.60
CA PRO A 210 2.64 -15.78 -37.35
C PRO A 210 3.11 -14.77 -38.42
N ASN A 211 2.26 -13.80 -38.76
CA ASN A 211 2.54 -12.75 -39.75
C ASN A 211 2.84 -11.40 -39.10
N ALA A 212 2.98 -11.34 -37.77
CA ALA A 212 3.26 -10.09 -37.07
C ALA A 212 4.64 -9.51 -37.44
N THR A 213 4.65 -8.24 -37.84
CA THR A 213 5.85 -7.45 -38.09
C THR A 213 5.99 -6.26 -37.12
N SER A 214 4.95 -6.00 -36.32
CA SER A 214 4.89 -4.95 -35.31
C SER A 214 3.91 -5.33 -34.19
N LEU A 215 3.95 -4.59 -33.07
CA LEU A 215 3.01 -4.75 -31.95
C LEU A 215 1.55 -4.52 -32.37
N SER A 216 1.29 -3.51 -33.21
CA SER A 216 -0.06 -3.23 -33.71
C SER A 216 -0.58 -4.35 -34.60
N ASN A 217 0.27 -4.96 -35.43
CA ASN A 217 -0.09 -6.10 -36.25
C ASN A 217 -0.34 -7.37 -35.41
N LEU A 218 0.42 -7.53 -34.33
CA LEU A 218 0.28 -8.67 -33.42
C LEU A 218 -1.11 -8.76 -32.82
N PHE A 219 -1.71 -7.63 -32.41
CA PHE A 219 -3.05 -7.56 -31.82
C PHE A 219 -4.18 -7.24 -32.80
N ALA A 220 -3.88 -7.07 -34.09
CA ALA A 220 -4.88 -6.82 -35.12
C ALA A 220 -5.87 -8.00 -35.25
N SER A 221 -7.11 -7.69 -35.62
CA SER A 221 -8.13 -8.68 -35.95
C SER A 221 -7.84 -9.28 -37.32
N ASN A 222 -7.22 -10.47 -37.34
CA ASN A 222 -6.87 -11.21 -38.56
C ASN A 222 -7.35 -12.66 -38.42
N PRO A 223 -7.93 -13.30 -39.46
CA PRO A 223 -8.34 -14.70 -39.41
C PRO A 223 -7.22 -15.70 -39.06
N ASN A 224 -5.95 -15.30 -39.17
CA ASN A 224 -4.79 -16.14 -38.83
C ASN A 224 -4.26 -15.93 -37.40
N ASN A 225 -4.98 -15.20 -36.54
CA ASN A 225 -4.59 -15.05 -35.15
C ASN A 225 -5.12 -16.20 -34.28
N SER A 226 -4.33 -16.61 -33.30
CA SER A 226 -4.77 -17.45 -32.20
C SER A 226 -4.89 -16.58 -30.96
N LYS A 227 -6.06 -16.58 -30.32
CA LYS A 227 -6.36 -15.80 -29.12
C LYS A 227 -6.84 -16.70 -28.00
N THR A 228 -6.41 -16.38 -26.79
CA THR A 228 -6.94 -17.00 -25.58
C THR A 228 -7.03 -15.97 -24.48
N LYS A 229 -8.07 -16.07 -23.66
CA LYS A 229 -8.29 -15.20 -22.50
C LYS A 229 -8.18 -16.03 -21.23
N ILE A 230 -7.38 -15.55 -20.29
CA ILE A 230 -7.26 -16.12 -18.95
C ILE A 230 -7.81 -15.09 -17.97
N GLU A 231 -8.68 -15.54 -17.08
CA GLU A 231 -9.15 -14.80 -15.92
C GLU A 231 -8.54 -15.40 -14.65
N VAL A 232 -7.96 -14.56 -13.81
CA VAL A 232 -7.41 -14.96 -12.51
C VAL A 232 -7.94 -14.08 -11.39
N ALA A 233 -8.08 -14.66 -10.19
CA ALA A 233 -8.38 -13.91 -8.98
C ALA A 233 -7.14 -13.81 -8.10
N ILE A 234 -6.75 -12.57 -7.78
CA ILE A 234 -5.58 -12.22 -6.99
C ILE A 234 -6.06 -11.73 -5.61
N PRO A 235 -5.79 -12.45 -4.52
CA PRO A 235 -6.19 -12.00 -3.19
C PRO A 235 -5.41 -10.76 -2.74
N LEU A 236 -6.14 -9.81 -2.18
CA LEU A 236 -5.61 -8.61 -1.53
C LEU A 236 -5.66 -8.83 -0.03
N LYS A 237 -4.48 -8.98 0.58
CA LYS A 237 -4.34 -9.18 2.03
C LYS A 237 -3.96 -7.91 2.73
N LYS A 238 -4.49 -7.69 3.94
CA LYS A 238 -4.06 -6.58 4.79
C LYS A 238 -2.60 -6.78 5.15
N ALA A 239 -1.72 -5.92 4.65
CA ALA A 239 -0.30 -6.01 4.92
C ALA A 239 0.01 -5.60 6.36
N THR A 240 1.10 -6.15 6.88
CA THR A 240 1.79 -5.54 8.03
C THR A 240 2.64 -4.41 7.49
N VAL A 241 2.41 -3.19 7.93
CA VAL A 241 3.36 -2.10 7.67
C VAL A 241 4.55 -2.32 8.58
N ASN A 242 5.71 -2.59 8.00
CA ASN A 242 6.98 -2.53 8.72
C ASN A 242 7.67 -1.17 8.51
N VAL A 243 6.87 -0.12 8.34
CA VAL A 243 7.36 1.26 8.39
C VAL A 243 7.44 1.59 9.88
N PRO A 244 8.63 1.82 10.44
CA PRO A 244 8.75 2.24 11.81
C PRO A 244 7.94 3.53 11.97
N LEU A 245 7.09 3.58 13.00
CA LEU A 245 6.26 4.75 13.22
C LEU A 245 7.18 5.97 13.46
N PRO A 246 6.99 7.04 12.69
CA PRO A 246 7.93 8.15 12.65
C PRO A 246 7.75 9.03 13.89
N GLY A 247 8.85 9.60 14.38
CA GLY A 247 8.78 10.62 15.43
C GLY A 247 8.16 11.93 14.93
N VAL A 248 8.25 12.22 13.62
CA VAL A 248 7.53 13.33 12.98
C VAL A 248 6.82 12.83 11.73
N TRP A 249 5.50 13.03 11.64
CA TRP A 249 4.71 12.74 10.44
C TRP A 249 3.94 13.98 10.02
N ILE A 250 4.22 14.47 8.81
CA ILE A 250 3.57 15.64 8.23
C ILE A 250 2.67 15.15 7.09
N SER A 251 1.38 15.47 7.12
CA SER A 251 0.46 15.05 6.06
C SER A 251 0.43 15.99 4.85
N SER A 252 0.70 17.29 5.06
CA SER A 252 0.72 18.28 3.99
C SER A 252 1.56 19.51 4.38
N GLN A 253 2.59 19.86 3.60
CA GLN A 253 3.38 21.08 3.83
C GLN A 253 3.13 22.11 2.72
N GLU A 254 2.00 22.81 2.79
CA GLU A 254 1.60 23.80 1.77
C GLU A 254 2.40 25.10 1.84
N ILE A 255 2.92 25.45 3.02
CA ILE A 255 3.76 26.64 3.25
C ILE A 255 5.17 26.19 3.60
N GLY A 256 6.16 26.84 2.99
CA GLY A 256 7.58 26.64 3.27
C GLY A 256 7.93 26.68 4.75
N SER A 257 8.46 25.59 5.31
CA SER A 257 9.08 25.62 6.63
C SER A 257 10.47 26.27 6.56
N PRO A 258 10.87 27.08 7.56
CA PRO A 258 12.21 27.66 7.65
C PRO A 258 13.33 26.62 7.63
N THR A 259 14.50 27.02 7.10
CA THR A 259 15.65 26.13 6.91
C THR A 259 16.48 25.84 8.15
N ASN A 260 16.09 26.37 9.31
CA ASN A 260 16.97 26.42 10.48
C ASN A 260 16.55 25.43 11.58
N SER A 261 15.27 25.07 11.64
CA SER A 261 14.76 24.16 12.67
C SER A 261 15.25 22.74 12.46
N VAL A 262 15.63 22.11 13.57
CA VAL A 262 16.30 20.80 13.58
C VAL A 262 15.40 19.72 14.16
N ILE A 263 15.21 18.63 13.43
CA ILE A 263 14.46 17.45 13.84
C ILE A 263 15.45 16.34 14.21
N ASN A 264 15.35 15.86 15.45
CA ASN A 264 16.02 14.67 15.93
C ASN A 264 15.05 13.49 16.01
N ALA A 265 14.51 13.11 14.85
CA ALA A 265 13.52 12.08 14.70
C ALA A 265 13.51 11.52 13.28
N THR A 266 12.93 10.33 13.10
CA THR A 266 12.55 9.87 11.76
C THR A 266 11.36 10.70 11.26
N LEU A 267 11.50 11.28 10.07
CA LEU A 267 10.50 12.13 9.42
C LEU A 267 9.76 11.34 8.34
N LEU A 268 8.43 11.33 8.36
CA LEU A 268 7.59 10.80 7.29
C LEU A 268 6.77 11.92 6.66
N VAL A 269 6.90 12.09 5.35
CA VAL A 269 6.28 13.17 4.58
C VAL A 269 5.83 12.69 3.20
N PRO A 270 4.81 13.31 2.58
CA PRO A 270 4.41 13.01 1.21
C PRO A 270 5.48 13.37 0.18
N ASP A 271 6.21 14.47 0.41
CA ASP A 271 7.30 14.98 -0.41
C ASP A 271 8.21 15.91 0.43
N CYS A 272 9.31 16.37 -0.17
CA CYS A 272 10.20 17.37 0.45
C CYS A 272 9.99 18.78 -0.12
N GLU A 273 8.94 19.02 -0.90
CA GLU A 273 8.65 20.36 -1.39
C GLU A 273 8.27 21.24 -0.19
N ASN A 274 8.70 22.50 -0.20
CA ASN A 274 8.43 23.44 0.90
C ASN A 274 8.96 22.98 2.28
N MET A 275 9.89 22.03 2.33
CA MET A 275 10.47 21.54 3.58
C MET A 275 11.90 22.03 3.80
N GLY A 276 12.04 23.08 4.61
CA GLY A 276 13.33 23.56 5.11
C GLY A 276 13.87 22.79 6.32
N LEU A 277 13.12 21.83 6.87
CA LEU A 277 13.50 21.15 8.12
C LEU A 277 14.84 20.42 7.99
N ASN A 278 15.74 20.68 8.94
CA ASN A 278 17.03 20.01 9.06
C ASN A 278 16.89 18.71 9.83
N ILE A 279 17.38 17.61 9.25
CA ILE A 279 17.37 16.30 9.88
C ILE A 279 18.74 16.03 10.48
N MET A 280 18.79 15.69 11.77
CA MET A 280 20.06 15.38 12.45
C MET A 280 20.70 14.09 11.90
N PRO A 281 22.05 13.99 11.95
CA PRO A 281 22.77 12.74 11.69
C PRO A 281 22.18 11.54 12.42
N GLY A 282 22.09 10.40 11.75
CA GLY A 282 21.55 9.15 12.28
C GLY A 282 20.04 8.98 12.11
N ASN A 283 19.30 10.03 11.75
CA ASN A 283 17.87 9.96 11.45
C ASN A 283 17.60 9.77 9.95
N SER A 284 16.35 9.42 9.62
CA SER A 284 15.91 9.17 8.24
C SER A 284 14.69 9.97 7.86
N VAL A 285 14.58 10.27 6.56
CA VAL A 285 13.38 10.76 5.89
C VAL A 285 12.74 9.60 5.14
N ILE A 286 11.44 9.41 5.33
CA ILE A 286 10.62 8.45 4.62
C ILE A 286 9.65 9.25 3.76
N ILE A 287 9.83 9.19 2.45
CA ILE A 287 8.86 9.78 1.53
C ILE A 287 7.75 8.75 1.34
N SER A 288 6.54 9.08 1.76
CA SER A 288 5.38 8.24 1.58
C SER A 288 4.10 9.04 1.70
N SER A 289 3.13 8.69 0.88
CA SER A 289 1.77 9.22 0.88
C SER A 289 0.80 8.36 1.71
N ILE A 290 1.32 7.54 2.61
CA ILE A 290 0.53 6.90 3.66
C ILE A 290 -0.26 8.00 4.40
N GLN A 291 -1.53 7.71 4.70
CA GLN A 291 -2.43 8.67 5.32
C GLN A 291 -2.50 8.45 6.83
N PHE A 292 -2.79 9.52 7.57
CA PHE A 292 -2.99 9.44 9.00
C PHE A 292 -4.07 8.42 9.38
N PRO A 293 -3.99 7.83 10.59
CA PRO A 293 -5.16 7.19 11.19
C PRO A 293 -6.35 8.16 11.27
N PRO A 294 -7.59 7.68 11.36
CA PRO A 294 -8.68 8.54 11.80
C PRO A 294 -8.42 9.00 13.24
N LEU A 295 -8.79 10.24 13.55
CA LEU A 295 -8.78 10.74 14.92
C LEU A 295 -9.73 9.89 15.79
N PRO A 296 -9.30 9.40 16.97
CA PRO A 296 -10.18 8.65 17.86
C PRO A 296 -11.45 9.45 18.20
N THR A 297 -12.59 8.80 18.39
CA THR A 297 -13.80 9.49 18.84
C THR A 297 -13.65 9.85 20.33
N PRO A 298 -13.88 11.11 20.73
CA PRO A 298 -13.84 11.48 22.14
C PRO A 298 -14.99 10.80 22.90
N PRO A 299 -14.85 10.58 24.22
CA PRO A 299 -15.96 10.14 25.07
C PRO A 299 -17.16 11.10 24.98
N SER A 300 -18.35 10.59 25.26
CA SER A 300 -19.55 11.42 25.40
C SER A 300 -19.40 12.42 26.55
N ASP A 301 -19.85 13.67 26.35
CA ASP A 301 -19.88 14.73 27.38
C ASP A 301 -20.74 14.36 28.60
N THR A 302 -21.61 13.35 28.46
CA THR A 302 -22.39 12.80 29.58
C THR A 302 -21.62 11.80 30.45
N ASN A 303 -20.39 11.44 30.08
CA ASN A 303 -19.58 10.50 30.86
C ASN A 303 -19.01 11.21 32.11
N PRO A 304 -19.29 10.70 33.32
CA PRO A 304 -18.84 11.35 34.56
C PRO A 304 -17.32 11.37 34.76
N ASN A 305 -16.57 10.56 34.00
CA ASN A 305 -15.11 10.48 34.05
C ASN A 305 -14.45 11.18 32.83
N TYR A 306 -15.23 11.92 32.04
CA TYR A 306 -14.73 12.79 30.98
C TYR A 306 -14.88 14.24 31.45
N TYR A 307 -13.78 14.79 31.98
CA TYR A 307 -13.80 16.10 32.61
C TYR A 307 -13.52 17.20 31.59
N ASP A 308 -14.37 18.22 31.60
CA ASP A 308 -14.12 19.46 30.88
C ASP A 308 -13.20 20.35 31.73
N LEU A 309 -12.03 20.68 31.19
CA LEU A 309 -11.08 21.58 31.82
C LEU A 309 -11.27 23.03 31.36
N GLY A 310 -12.00 23.27 30.26
CA GLY A 310 -12.04 24.57 29.59
C GLY A 310 -10.65 25.03 29.14
N ASP A 311 -10.40 26.32 29.25
CA ASP A 311 -9.10 26.94 29.03
C ASP A 311 -8.15 26.65 30.20
N ILE A 312 -6.88 26.36 29.89
CA ILE A 312 -5.82 26.17 30.87
C ILE A 312 -4.83 27.32 30.75
N ASP A 313 -4.95 28.28 31.66
CA ASP A 313 -4.16 29.51 31.73
C ASP A 313 -3.28 29.61 32.99
N ASP A 314 -3.17 28.51 33.74
CA ASP A 314 -2.42 28.46 35.00
C ASP A 314 -1.86 27.05 35.26
N SER A 315 -1.01 26.92 36.29
CA SER A 315 -0.38 25.64 36.63
C SER A 315 -1.39 24.57 37.04
N LEU A 316 -1.30 23.40 36.41
CA LEU A 316 -2.24 22.30 36.62
C LEU A 316 -1.51 20.97 36.83
N ARG A 317 -2.03 20.13 37.73
CA ARG A 317 -1.56 18.75 37.90
C ARG A 317 -2.63 17.76 37.48
N LEU A 318 -2.29 16.86 36.56
CA LEU A 318 -3.19 15.86 36.00
C LEU A 318 -2.72 14.42 36.29
N PRO A 319 -3.63 13.50 36.64
CA PRO A 319 -5.02 13.76 37.00
C PRO A 319 -5.16 14.60 38.28
N ARG A 320 -6.25 15.38 38.39
CA ARG A 320 -6.52 16.19 39.59
C ARG A 320 -6.88 15.29 40.75
N ASN A 321 -6.76 15.81 41.97
CA ASN A 321 -7.21 15.08 43.15
C ASN A 321 -8.73 14.85 43.06
N GLY A 322 -9.16 13.59 43.14
CA GLY A 322 -10.57 13.19 43.02
C GLY A 322 -11.01 12.77 41.61
N ASP A 323 -10.22 13.04 40.57
CA ASP A 323 -10.52 12.55 39.23
C ASP A 323 -10.47 11.01 39.19
N SER A 324 -11.49 10.41 38.57
CA SER A 324 -11.57 8.96 38.37
C SER A 324 -11.15 8.59 36.95
N PRO A 325 -10.41 7.48 36.77
CA PRO A 325 -10.01 7.05 35.43
C PRO A 325 -11.24 6.62 34.63
N ILE A 326 -11.22 6.91 33.32
CA ILE A 326 -12.28 6.49 32.41
C ILE A 326 -12.14 5.00 32.05
N GLU A 327 -10.90 4.52 31.96
CA GLU A 327 -10.56 3.13 31.65
C GLU A 327 -9.20 2.76 32.25
N THR A 328 -8.81 1.50 32.11
CA THR A 328 -7.52 0.99 32.58
C THR A 328 -6.90 0.12 31.50
N GLN A 329 -5.62 0.35 31.21
CA GLN A 329 -4.85 -0.38 30.21
C GLN A 329 -3.88 -1.35 30.88
N SER A 330 -3.84 -2.59 30.41
CA SER A 330 -2.86 -3.58 30.84
C SER A 330 -1.60 -3.47 30.01
N ILE A 331 -0.49 -3.11 30.64
CA ILE A 331 0.80 -2.88 29.97
C ILE A 331 1.83 -3.86 30.51
N THR A 332 2.45 -4.66 29.64
CA THR A 332 3.56 -5.52 30.03
C THR A 332 4.88 -4.76 29.92
N HIS A 333 5.65 -4.71 31.00
CA HIS A 333 6.97 -4.09 31.05
C HIS A 333 7.93 -5.00 31.83
N ASN A 334 9.06 -5.36 31.21
CA ASN A 334 10.04 -6.31 31.77
C ASN A 334 9.41 -7.62 32.30
N GLY A 335 8.45 -8.17 31.55
CA GLY A 335 7.75 -9.41 31.90
C GLY A 335 6.69 -9.29 33.00
N THR A 336 6.45 -8.09 33.55
CA THR A 336 5.41 -7.83 34.54
C THR A 336 4.27 -7.01 33.94
N THR A 337 3.03 -7.41 34.18
CA THR A 337 1.84 -6.67 33.72
C THR A 337 1.43 -5.63 34.77
N TYR A 338 1.41 -4.37 34.35
CA TYR A 338 0.96 -3.23 35.13
C TYR A 338 -0.43 -2.77 34.68
N SER A 339 -1.21 -2.28 35.64
CA SER A 339 -2.53 -1.71 35.42
C SER A 339 -2.43 -0.20 35.37
N VAL A 340 -2.44 0.38 34.17
CA VAL A 340 -2.24 1.82 33.95
C VAL A 340 -3.60 2.51 33.80
N PRO A 341 -4.00 3.39 34.74
CA PRO A 341 -5.26 4.11 34.65
C PRO A 341 -5.17 5.24 33.61
N VAL A 342 -6.23 5.38 32.82
CA VAL A 342 -6.35 6.34 31.72
C VAL A 342 -7.35 7.42 32.09
N TYR A 343 -6.97 8.67 31.86
CA TYR A 343 -7.78 9.86 32.09
C TYR A 343 -7.91 10.61 30.77
N LYS A 344 -9.12 11.05 30.44
CA LYS A 344 -9.43 11.80 29.23
C LYS A 344 -10.02 13.13 29.64
N TYR A 345 -9.52 14.21 29.05
CA TYR A 345 -9.93 15.57 29.36
C TYR A 345 -10.33 16.29 28.07
N LYS A 346 -11.41 17.05 28.15
CA LYS A 346 -11.74 18.06 27.15
C LYS A 346 -11.01 19.35 27.51
N VAL A 347 -10.32 19.94 26.54
CA VAL A 347 -9.53 21.16 26.70
C VAL A 347 -9.86 22.09 25.55
N ASP A 348 -10.17 23.34 25.85
CA ASP A 348 -10.44 24.36 24.85
C ASP A 348 -9.09 24.94 24.40
N ASP A 349 -8.48 25.86 25.14
CA ASP A 349 -7.13 26.38 24.85
C ASP A 349 -6.10 26.10 25.97
N ILE A 350 -4.81 26.13 25.66
CA ILE A 350 -3.71 26.09 26.65
C ILE A 350 -2.78 27.29 26.43
N GLU A 351 -2.79 28.23 27.38
CA GLU A 351 -2.01 29.46 27.34
C GLU A 351 -1.22 29.63 28.65
N LEU A 352 -0.02 29.05 28.74
CA LEU A 352 0.79 29.11 29.96
C LEU A 352 1.74 30.32 29.94
N ASN A 353 1.79 31.05 31.05
CA ASN A 353 2.62 32.23 31.26
C ASN A 353 3.46 32.10 32.55
N GLY A 354 4.36 33.06 32.82
CA GLY A 354 4.96 33.22 34.16
C GLY A 354 5.74 32.04 34.77
N GLY A 355 6.13 31.02 33.99
CA GLY A 355 6.74 29.78 34.52
C GLY A 355 5.72 28.72 34.98
N GLU A 356 4.46 28.85 34.59
CA GLU A 356 3.41 27.86 34.82
C GLU A 356 3.71 26.53 34.13
N GLN A 357 3.15 25.46 34.68
CA GLN A 357 3.37 24.12 34.16
C GLN A 357 2.11 23.25 34.25
N ILE A 358 1.92 22.38 33.27
CA ILE A 358 0.98 21.27 33.35
C ILE A 358 1.79 20.01 33.70
N LYS A 359 1.68 19.52 34.93
CA LYS A 359 2.40 18.33 35.40
C LYS A 359 1.53 17.08 35.32
N ILE A 360 1.97 16.09 34.55
CA ILE A 360 1.37 14.76 34.51
C ILE A 360 1.97 13.89 35.62
N VAL A 361 1.12 13.25 36.41
CA VAL A 361 1.57 12.30 37.44
C VAL A 361 2.17 11.06 36.75
N PRO A 362 3.45 10.73 37.01
CA PRO A 362 4.12 9.61 36.35
C PRO A 362 3.35 8.30 36.54
N GLY A 363 3.26 7.51 35.48
CA GLY A 363 2.55 6.23 35.52
C GLY A 363 1.02 6.34 35.47
N ARG A 364 0.48 7.53 35.18
CA ARG A 364 -0.91 7.75 34.75
C ARG A 364 -0.89 8.09 33.26
N LYS A 365 -1.88 7.60 32.51
CA LYS A 365 -2.06 7.98 31.10
C LYS A 365 -3.09 9.10 31.01
N VAL A 366 -2.70 10.22 30.43
CA VAL A 366 -3.52 11.43 30.27
C VAL A 366 -3.65 11.71 28.78
N ILE A 367 -4.89 11.82 28.31
CA ILE A 367 -5.23 12.16 26.93
C ILE A 367 -5.99 13.48 26.97
N LEU A 368 -5.45 14.50 26.32
CA LEU A 368 -6.07 15.80 26.15
C LEU A 368 -6.74 15.82 24.77
N HIS A 369 -8.07 15.94 24.74
CA HIS A 369 -8.81 16.27 23.52
C HIS A 369 -8.85 17.80 23.41
N LEU A 370 -7.95 18.34 22.62
CA LEU A 370 -7.75 19.77 22.42
C LEU A 370 -8.67 20.27 21.30
N TYR A 371 -9.50 21.27 21.56
CA TYR A 371 -10.41 21.87 20.58
C TYR A 371 -9.94 23.22 20.03
N GLY A 372 -9.18 23.96 20.82
CA GLY A 372 -8.49 25.20 20.47
C GLY A 372 -6.99 24.98 20.23
N ASN A 373 -6.16 25.88 20.75
CA ASN A 373 -4.74 26.00 20.49
C ASN A 373 -3.89 25.70 21.73
N ILE A 374 -2.59 25.51 21.50
CA ILE A 374 -1.57 25.52 22.56
C ILE A 374 -0.57 26.61 22.20
N ASP A 375 -0.51 27.64 23.04
CA ASP A 375 0.44 28.75 22.92
C ASP A 375 1.21 28.89 24.22
N ILE A 376 2.40 28.28 24.27
CA ILE A 376 3.25 28.35 25.46
C ILE A 376 4.62 28.92 25.11
N GLY A 377 5.01 29.99 25.81
CA GLY A 377 6.27 30.69 25.61
C GLY A 377 7.26 30.47 26.76
N GLY A 378 8.34 31.26 26.78
CA GLY A 378 9.22 31.40 27.95
C GLY A 378 9.91 30.11 28.40
N SER A 379 9.74 29.72 29.66
CA SER A 379 10.16 28.45 30.26
C SER A 379 8.96 27.54 30.60
N GLN A 380 7.91 27.67 29.79
CA GLN A 380 6.68 26.87 29.66
C GLN A 380 6.89 25.35 29.73
N VAL A 381 6.26 24.55 30.60
CA VAL A 381 6.38 23.08 30.46
C VAL A 381 5.05 22.33 30.61
N ILE A 382 4.73 21.51 29.61
CA ILE A 382 3.75 20.42 29.72
C ILE A 382 4.54 19.13 29.99
N ASP A 383 4.67 18.82 31.27
CA ASP A 383 5.64 17.90 31.81
C ASP A 383 5.06 16.51 32.08
N ASN A 384 5.51 15.52 31.31
CA ASN A 384 5.35 14.10 31.61
C ASN A 384 6.72 13.46 31.82
N SER A 385 7.49 13.94 32.79
CA SER A 385 8.80 13.41 33.21
C SER A 385 8.71 12.38 34.32
N CYS A 386 9.66 11.44 34.31
CA CYS A 386 9.84 10.47 35.38
C CYS A 386 10.72 11.09 36.47
N ASP A 387 10.07 11.68 37.48
CA ASP A 387 10.71 12.36 38.59
C ASP A 387 10.26 11.81 39.96
N ILE A 388 10.81 12.40 41.02
CA ILE A 388 10.42 12.12 42.39
C ILE A 388 9.48 13.24 42.82
N GLY A 389 8.26 12.89 43.21
CA GLY A 389 7.26 13.85 43.63
C GLY A 389 6.58 13.47 44.93
N ILE A 390 5.62 14.29 45.34
CA ILE A 390 4.84 14.03 46.55
C ILE A 390 3.88 12.86 46.28
N GLY A 391 4.05 11.77 47.04
CA GLY A 391 3.17 10.59 47.00
C GLY A 391 3.55 9.52 45.97
N TYR A 392 4.66 9.69 45.25
CA TYR A 392 5.18 8.67 44.32
C TYR A 392 6.70 8.78 44.13
N VAL A 393 7.33 7.67 43.72
CA VAL A 393 8.72 7.61 43.28
C VAL A 393 8.76 6.98 41.90
N CYS A 394 9.24 7.70 40.90
CA CYS A 394 9.50 7.17 39.56
C CYS A 394 10.98 6.79 39.43
N ASN A 395 11.26 5.53 39.11
CA ASN A 395 12.62 5.09 38.82
C ASN A 395 12.95 5.39 37.36
N SER A 396 13.87 6.34 37.10
CA SER A 396 14.21 6.77 35.75
C SER A 396 14.87 5.68 34.88
N THR A 397 15.43 4.64 35.50
CA THR A 397 16.06 3.49 34.82
C THR A 397 15.04 2.40 34.50
N THR A 398 14.25 1.96 35.48
CA THR A 398 13.27 0.88 35.30
C THR A 398 11.92 1.37 34.78
N LYS A 399 11.70 2.69 34.77
CA LYS A 399 10.42 3.34 34.45
C LYS A 399 9.25 2.87 35.32
N VAL A 400 9.50 2.18 36.42
CA VAL A 400 8.45 1.76 37.37
C VAL A 400 8.16 2.91 38.33
N VAL A 401 6.87 3.17 38.54
CA VAL A 401 6.37 4.16 39.48
C VAL A 401 5.76 3.45 40.68
N THR A 402 6.25 3.76 41.86
CA THR A 402 5.69 3.27 43.13
C THR A 402 4.99 4.42 43.83
N TYR A 403 3.73 4.21 44.22
CA TYR A 403 2.93 5.20 44.94
C TYR A 403 2.97 4.91 46.43
N LEU A 404 2.88 5.96 47.26
CA LEU A 404 2.75 5.80 48.71
C LEU A 404 1.44 5.09 49.08
N LEU A 405 0.39 5.36 48.31
CA LEU A 405 -0.93 4.72 48.41
C LEU A 405 -1.36 4.28 47.00
N GLY A 406 -1.50 2.96 46.81
CA GLY A 406 -1.97 2.38 45.54
C GLY A 406 -0.99 1.39 44.93
N SER A 407 -1.43 0.73 43.86
CA SER A 407 -0.63 -0.24 43.13
C SER A 407 0.45 0.44 42.28
N PRO A 408 1.63 -0.18 42.10
CA PRO A 408 2.66 0.34 41.21
C PRO A 408 2.15 0.42 39.77
N SER A 409 2.74 1.33 38.99
CA SER A 409 2.44 1.54 37.58
C SER A 409 3.75 1.66 36.78
N VAL A 410 3.62 1.85 35.46
CA VAL A 410 4.75 2.07 34.56
C VAL A 410 4.65 3.44 33.90
N PHE A 411 5.73 4.20 33.98
CA PHE A 411 5.93 5.45 33.30
C PHE A 411 6.31 5.21 31.84
N ARG A 412 5.71 5.96 30.93
CA ARG A 412 6.06 6.01 29.51
C ARG A 412 5.87 7.43 28.99
N ARG A 413 6.65 7.84 28.00
CA ARG A 413 6.52 9.20 27.43
C ARG A 413 5.17 9.37 26.73
N GLU A 414 4.71 8.34 26.03
CA GLU A 414 3.42 8.26 25.37
C GLU A 414 2.22 8.15 26.31
N ASN A 415 2.44 8.19 27.64
CA ASN A 415 1.35 8.33 28.59
C ASN A 415 0.70 9.72 28.52
N LEU A 416 1.38 10.75 28.01
CA LEU A 416 0.73 11.99 27.62
C LEU A 416 0.42 11.96 26.13
N GLN A 417 -0.85 12.14 25.79
CA GLN A 417 -1.31 12.29 24.41
C GLN A 417 -2.11 13.58 24.26
N VAL A 418 -1.79 14.36 23.24
CA VAL A 418 -2.58 15.53 22.81
C VAL A 418 -3.23 15.17 21.47
N LEU A 419 -4.56 15.13 21.45
CA LEU A 419 -5.37 14.83 20.27
C LEU A 419 -6.07 16.13 19.84
N GLY A 420 -5.67 16.68 18.70
CA GLY A 420 -6.21 17.95 18.18
C GLY A 420 -7.49 17.76 17.37
N TYR A 421 -8.60 18.34 17.82
CA TYR A 421 -9.92 18.33 17.20
C TYR A 421 -10.31 19.66 16.54
N GLY A 422 -9.52 20.71 16.73
CA GLY A 422 -9.63 21.95 15.97
C GLY A 422 -9.64 21.67 14.46
N GLN A 423 -10.58 22.30 13.75
CA GLN A 423 -10.78 22.12 12.32
C GLN A 423 -10.16 23.31 11.58
N ASN A 424 -9.30 23.08 10.58
CA ASN A 424 -8.93 24.15 9.67
C ASN A 424 -10.10 24.46 8.74
N THR A 425 -10.71 25.64 8.92
CA THR A 425 -11.85 26.12 8.10
C THR A 425 -11.44 27.18 7.07
N GLY A 426 -10.16 27.60 7.03
CA GLY A 426 -9.73 28.87 6.43
C GLY A 426 -8.46 28.86 5.56
N GLY A 427 -7.95 27.70 5.14
CA GLY A 427 -6.70 27.63 4.37
C GLY A 427 -5.46 27.95 5.22
N ALA A 428 -4.29 28.11 4.60
CA ALA A 428 -3.00 28.09 5.30
C ALA A 428 -2.61 29.41 6.05
N THR A 429 -3.53 30.38 6.17
CA THR A 429 -3.22 31.71 6.76
C THR A 429 -3.94 31.95 8.11
N SER A 430 -3.15 32.11 9.18
CA SER A 430 -3.42 32.79 10.47
C SER A 430 -4.69 32.44 11.31
N GLN A 431 -5.58 31.56 10.86
CA GLN A 431 -6.71 31.05 11.65
C GLN A 431 -6.77 29.52 11.70
N GLU A 432 -5.67 28.86 11.35
CA GLU A 432 -5.55 27.43 11.52
C GLU A 432 -5.33 27.07 13.00
N PRO A 433 -5.91 25.96 13.46
CA PRO A 433 -5.62 25.47 14.80
C PRO A 433 -4.13 25.15 14.91
N HIS A 434 -3.50 25.51 16.04
CA HIS A 434 -2.06 25.42 16.18
C HIS A 434 -1.56 24.99 17.55
N ILE A 435 -0.35 24.44 17.57
CA ILE A 435 0.43 24.11 18.77
C ILE A 435 1.79 24.78 18.57
N CYS A 436 1.93 25.98 19.13
CA CYS A 436 3.14 26.79 19.03
C CYS A 436 3.85 26.84 20.39
N LEU A 437 5.10 26.38 20.39
CA LEU A 437 6.01 26.53 21.53
C LEU A 437 6.96 27.68 21.26
N ALA A 438 7.29 28.50 22.26
CA ALA A 438 8.23 29.59 22.11
C ALA A 438 9.28 29.67 23.24
N GLY A 439 10.47 30.17 22.92
CA GLY A 439 11.58 30.32 23.86
C GLY A 439 12.20 28.98 24.24
N GLY A 440 12.16 28.67 25.53
CA GLY A 440 12.59 27.39 26.12
C GLY A 440 11.42 26.51 26.53
N ALA A 441 10.21 26.74 25.99
CA ALA A 441 9.05 25.93 26.32
C ALA A 441 9.19 24.48 25.82
N GLU A 442 8.67 23.53 26.60
CA GLU A 442 8.76 22.10 26.30
C GLU A 442 7.43 21.35 26.49
N LEU A 443 7.18 20.38 25.60
CA LEU A 443 6.08 19.43 25.68
C LEU A 443 6.63 18.00 25.64
N PHE A 444 6.32 17.20 26.66
CA PHE A 444 6.79 15.81 26.77
C PHE A 444 5.66 14.81 26.48
N GLY A 445 5.50 14.38 25.24
CA GLY A 445 4.41 13.46 24.92
C GLY A 445 4.22 13.19 23.43
N PHE A 446 3.09 12.53 23.14
CA PHE A 446 2.67 12.25 21.79
C PHE A 446 1.60 13.26 21.34
N VAL A 447 1.82 13.92 20.22
CA VAL A 447 0.88 14.88 19.62
C VAL A 447 0.33 14.29 18.33
N PHE A 448 -0.99 14.16 18.23
CA PHE A 448 -1.68 13.82 16.99
C PHE A 448 -2.77 14.85 16.70
N ALA A 449 -2.49 15.72 15.74
CA ALA A 449 -3.30 16.88 15.44
C ALA A 449 -3.38 17.06 13.91
N PRO A 450 -4.19 16.23 13.23
CA PRO A 450 -4.12 16.05 11.77
C PRO A 450 -4.42 17.30 10.95
N ASP A 451 -5.11 18.29 11.53
CA ASP A 451 -5.46 19.57 10.89
C ASP A 451 -4.60 20.75 11.38
N TYR A 452 -3.72 20.53 12.36
CA TYR A 452 -3.00 21.59 13.05
C TYR A 452 -1.67 21.94 12.38
N ALA A 453 -1.28 23.20 12.56
CA ALA A 453 0.12 23.62 12.45
C ALA A 453 0.84 23.41 13.78
N VAL A 454 2.04 22.81 13.74
CA VAL A 454 2.85 22.59 14.95
C VAL A 454 4.23 23.19 14.74
N GLY A 455 4.77 23.88 15.74
CA GLY A 455 6.13 24.39 15.67
C GLY A 455 6.69 24.80 17.03
N ALA A 456 8.00 25.01 17.04
CA ALA A 456 8.70 25.53 18.19
C ALA A 456 9.67 26.64 17.74
N ALA A 457 9.56 27.82 18.35
CA ALA A 457 10.27 29.03 18.00
C ALA A 457 11.15 29.57 19.14
N GLY A 458 12.30 30.15 18.81
CA GLY A 458 13.15 30.86 19.79
C GLY A 458 14.52 30.23 20.05
N THR A 459 15.35 30.92 20.84
CA THR A 459 16.76 30.52 21.09
C THR A 459 16.94 29.92 22.48
N GLY A 460 15.86 29.49 23.13
CA GLY A 460 15.92 28.89 24.46
C GLY A 460 16.60 27.53 24.46
N SER A 461 17.01 27.07 25.64
CA SER A 461 17.68 25.77 25.82
C SER A 461 16.74 24.56 25.75
N GLY A 462 15.42 24.76 25.59
CA GLY A 462 14.42 23.70 25.48
C GLY A 462 14.44 23.02 24.11
N ASN A 463 13.93 21.78 24.02
CA ASN A 463 13.88 20.99 22.79
C ASN A 463 12.53 21.06 22.05
N GLY A 464 11.67 22.02 22.39
CA GLY A 464 10.31 22.11 21.86
C GLY A 464 9.50 20.88 22.26
N ILE A 465 9.43 19.86 21.41
CA ILE A 465 8.66 18.64 21.70
C ILE A 465 9.59 17.44 21.88
N THR A 466 9.49 16.78 23.05
CA THR A 466 10.16 15.49 23.30
C THR A 466 9.14 14.36 23.31
N GLY A 467 9.11 13.55 22.26
CA GLY A 467 8.14 12.49 22.05
C GLY A 467 7.89 12.22 20.58
N ALA A 468 6.68 12.44 20.07
CA ALA A 468 6.42 12.39 18.63
C ALA A 468 5.26 13.30 18.22
N VAL A 469 5.30 13.77 16.97
CA VAL A 469 4.37 14.78 16.44
C VAL A 469 3.85 14.35 15.09
N TRP A 470 2.54 14.12 15.00
CA TRP A 470 1.83 13.86 13.76
C TRP A 470 0.85 15.01 13.52
N ALA A 471 1.14 15.85 12.53
CA ALA A 471 0.41 17.09 12.29
C ALA A 471 0.23 17.39 10.80
N ARG A 472 -0.65 18.34 10.48
CA ARG A 472 -0.81 18.76 9.08
C ARG A 472 0.49 19.35 8.56
N MET A 473 0.93 20.41 9.22
CA MET A 473 2.08 21.23 8.84
C MET A 473 3.05 21.37 10.01
N PHE A 474 4.33 21.52 9.68
CA PHE A 474 5.36 21.79 10.66
C PHE A 474 6.05 23.13 10.41
N ASN A 475 6.21 23.91 11.48
CA ASN A 475 6.89 25.21 11.52
C ASN A 475 6.51 26.19 10.39
N PRO A 476 5.21 26.40 10.07
CA PRO A 476 4.83 27.41 9.09
C PRO A 476 5.21 28.84 9.56
N PRO A 477 5.85 29.67 8.72
CA PRO A 477 6.24 31.04 9.04
C PRO A 477 5.12 31.95 9.53
N SER A 478 3.88 31.65 9.14
CA SER A 478 2.68 32.46 9.43
C SER A 478 2.12 32.27 10.84
N THR A 479 2.38 31.13 11.51
CA THR A 479 1.78 30.79 12.81
C THR A 479 2.85 30.37 13.81
N CYS A 480 3.46 29.19 13.65
CA CYS A 480 4.47 28.67 14.59
C CYS A 480 5.92 28.80 14.11
N GLY A 481 6.19 29.75 13.20
CA GLY A 481 7.46 29.87 12.48
C GLY A 481 8.67 30.23 13.34
N SER A 482 9.76 29.50 13.14
CA SER A 482 11.05 29.78 13.78
C SER A 482 12.19 29.95 12.79
N ASN A 483 12.95 31.03 12.95
CA ASN A 483 14.23 31.24 12.25
C ASN A 483 15.44 30.79 13.08
N THR A 484 15.23 30.15 14.23
CA THR A 484 16.31 29.74 15.13
C THR A 484 16.79 28.32 14.82
N GLY A 485 18.08 28.06 15.05
CA GLY A 485 18.70 26.75 14.85
C GLY A 485 18.31 25.67 15.88
N GLN A 486 17.15 25.82 16.53
CA GLN A 486 16.74 25.01 17.68
C GLN A 486 16.31 23.60 17.25
N VAL A 487 16.54 22.62 18.14
CA VAL A 487 15.93 21.30 18.02
C VAL A 487 14.47 21.42 18.42
N VAL A 488 13.57 21.10 17.49
CA VAL A 488 12.12 21.31 17.64
C VAL A 488 11.37 20.02 17.99
N VAL A 489 11.93 18.87 17.60
CA VAL A 489 11.40 17.55 17.98
C VAL A 489 12.55 16.60 18.29
N VAL A 490 12.45 15.90 19.42
CA VAL A 490 13.29 14.75 19.78
C VAL A 490 12.40 13.51 19.90
N GLN A 491 12.69 12.48 19.12
CA GLN A 491 11.92 11.24 19.18
C GLN A 491 12.21 10.46 20.46
N ASP A 492 11.22 10.32 21.34
CA ASP A 492 11.33 9.61 22.63
C ASP A 492 10.08 8.75 22.91
N ILE A 493 9.55 8.07 21.87
CA ILE A 493 8.44 7.11 21.98
C ILE A 493 8.99 5.70 21.79
N THR A 494 8.77 4.85 22.80
CA THR A 494 9.35 3.49 22.84
C THR A 494 8.35 2.37 22.61
N ASP A 495 7.06 2.56 22.92
CA ASP A 495 6.02 1.56 22.67
C ASP A 495 4.85 2.18 21.91
N TRP A 496 5.00 2.19 20.59
CA TRP A 496 3.98 2.63 19.67
C TRP A 496 2.67 1.83 19.73
N ALA A 497 2.69 0.56 20.18
CA ALA A 497 1.46 -0.20 20.32
C ALA A 497 0.55 0.43 21.39
N SER A 498 1.14 1.07 22.40
CA SER A 498 0.40 1.76 23.46
C SER A 498 -0.14 3.14 23.07
N VAL A 499 0.31 3.71 21.94
CA VAL A 499 -0.29 4.92 21.36
C VAL A 499 -1.68 4.60 20.79
N GLY A 500 -1.87 3.41 20.23
CA GLY A 500 -3.17 2.95 19.72
C GLY A 500 -3.57 3.54 18.37
N LEU A 501 -2.66 4.20 17.67
CA LEU A 501 -2.87 4.77 16.35
C LEU A 501 -2.13 3.95 15.30
N MET A 502 -2.89 3.43 14.33
CA MET A 502 -2.36 2.64 13.22
C MET A 502 -2.57 3.41 11.90
N PRO A 503 -1.54 3.60 11.07
CA PRO A 503 -1.68 4.21 9.75
C PRO A 503 -2.84 3.61 8.95
N THR A 504 -3.58 4.45 8.23
CA THR A 504 -4.57 3.96 7.26
C THR A 504 -3.97 3.89 5.87
N ASN A 505 -4.73 3.29 4.96
CA ASN A 505 -4.41 3.29 3.53
C ASN A 505 -3.15 2.51 3.14
N ILE A 506 -2.75 1.60 4.02
CA ILE A 506 -1.64 0.66 3.85
C ILE A 506 -1.81 -0.12 2.55
N PRO A 507 -0.80 -0.18 1.66
CA PRO A 507 -0.88 -0.99 0.46
C PRO A 507 -1.11 -2.47 0.78
N PRO A 508 -1.96 -3.20 0.03
CA PRO A 508 -2.16 -4.61 0.26
C PRO A 508 -0.86 -5.39 0.11
N LYS A 509 -0.85 -6.58 0.70
CA LYS A 509 0.02 -7.65 0.25
C LYS A 509 -0.70 -8.41 -0.85
N ILE A 510 -0.10 -8.46 -2.03
CA ILE A 510 -0.58 -9.28 -3.14
C ILE A 510 -0.22 -10.73 -2.84
N ASP A 511 -1.23 -11.61 -2.77
CA ASP A 511 -1.01 -13.03 -2.52
C ASP A 511 -0.98 -13.85 -3.83
N ASN A 512 -0.70 -15.14 -3.70
CA ASN A 512 -0.79 -16.10 -4.79
C ASN A 512 -2.21 -16.17 -5.35
N ILE A 513 -2.30 -16.39 -6.67
CA ILE A 513 -3.56 -16.54 -7.40
C ILE A 513 -4.39 -17.70 -6.83
N VAL A 514 -5.68 -17.47 -6.54
CA VAL A 514 -6.59 -18.47 -5.93
C VAL A 514 -7.60 -19.05 -6.91
N LYS A 515 -7.87 -18.34 -8.02
CA LYS A 515 -8.74 -18.81 -9.09
C LYS A 515 -8.04 -18.61 -10.42
N TRP A 516 -8.18 -19.59 -11.30
CA TRP A 516 -7.69 -19.54 -12.66
C TRP A 516 -8.73 -20.16 -13.58
N GLU A 517 -9.14 -19.44 -14.62
CA GLU A 517 -10.18 -19.88 -15.55
C GLU A 517 -9.85 -19.41 -16.97
N ARG A 518 -10.01 -20.32 -17.94
CA ARG A 518 -9.95 -19.94 -19.35
C ARG A 518 -11.33 -19.42 -19.78
N LYS A 519 -11.38 -18.19 -20.27
CA LYS A 519 -12.62 -17.64 -20.85
C LYS A 519 -12.73 -18.01 -22.33
N GLY A 520 -13.94 -18.33 -22.76
CA GLY A 520 -14.27 -18.39 -24.19
C GLY A 520 -14.01 -17.04 -24.83
N ASN A 521 -13.61 -17.06 -26.11
CA ASN A 521 -13.27 -15.84 -26.85
C ASN A 521 -14.48 -14.92 -27.06
#